data_AF-A0A6A6DP70-F1
#
_entry.id   AF-A0A6A6DP70-F1
#
_cell.length_a   1.000
_cell.length_b   1.000
_cell.length_c   1.000
_cell.angle_alpha   90.00
_cell.angle_beta   90.00
_cell.angle_gamma   90.00
#
_symmetry.space_group_name_H-M   'P 1'
#
loop_
_entity.id
_entity.type
_entity.pdbx_description
1 polymer ?
#
loop_
_entity_poly.entity_id
_entity_poly.type
_entity_poly.pdbx_seq_one_letter_code
_entity_poly.pdbx_strand_id
1 'polypeptide(L)'
;MPRIGVFDAERKALHQFYYRSKPYPRQKECVDWFQQKYGRKIAQSTVSKSLSDSFKHLDDAKSLSSIAYRQWQALWPILEVILFSWQQKIEYRGGLLSGDILLAQSAIGNLATLHYYV
;
A
#
# COMPACT_ATOMS: atom_id res chain seq x y z
N MET A 1 -5.18 -21.19 -0.05
CA MET A 1 -4.51 -20.42 -1.11
C MET A 1 -4.54 -18.94 -0.74
N PRO A 2 -3.40 -18.27 -0.52
CA PRO A 2 -3.37 -16.85 -0.21
C PRO A 2 -3.99 -16.05 -1.37
N ARG A 3 -4.97 -15.20 -1.07
CA ARG A 3 -5.58 -14.30 -2.07
C ARG A 3 -4.60 -13.16 -2.36
N ILE A 4 -3.71 -13.36 -3.32
CA ILE A 4 -2.82 -12.31 -3.80
C ILE A 4 -3.69 -11.30 -4.56
N GLY A 5 -3.89 -10.12 -3.96
CA GLY A 5 -4.62 -9.02 -4.57
C GLY A 5 -3.97 -8.56 -5.88
N VAL A 6 -4.75 -7.90 -6.73
CA VAL A 6 -4.19 -7.15 -7.87
C VAL A 6 -3.72 -5.80 -7.35
N PHE A 7 -2.49 -5.43 -7.65
CA PHE A 7 -1.90 -4.13 -7.33
C PHE A 7 -2.39 -3.06 -8.31
N ASP A 8 -2.39 -1.80 -7.89
CA ASP A 8 -2.91 -0.71 -8.72
C ASP A 8 -2.10 -0.50 -10.00
N ALA A 9 -0.79 -0.72 -9.95
CA ALA A 9 0.07 -0.71 -11.13
C ALA A 9 -0.32 -1.82 -12.15
N GLU A 10 -0.67 -3.01 -11.66
CA GLU A 10 -1.12 -4.10 -12.53
C GLU A 10 -2.50 -3.82 -13.14
N ARG A 11 -3.41 -3.19 -12.37
CA ARG A 11 -4.73 -2.74 -12.88
C ARG A 11 -4.58 -1.70 -13.97
N LYS A 12 -3.72 -0.69 -13.76
CA LYS A 12 -3.42 0.34 -14.75
C LYS A 12 -2.88 -0.28 -16.05
N ALA A 13 -1.97 -1.23 -15.94
CA ALA A 13 -1.45 -1.94 -17.10
C ALA A 13 -2.54 -2.72 -17.86
N LEU A 14 -3.49 -3.34 -17.13
CA LEU A 14 -4.63 -4.05 -17.71
C LEU A 14 -5.59 -3.09 -18.43
N HIS A 15 -5.88 -1.94 -17.83
CA HIS A 15 -6.65 -0.85 -18.46
C HIS A 15 -6.00 -0.41 -19.78
N GLN A 16 -4.71 -0.09 -19.75
CA GLN A 16 -3.97 0.34 -20.94
C GLN A 16 -3.99 -0.72 -22.06
N PHE A 17 -3.84 -2.01 -21.71
CA PHE A 17 -3.93 -3.09 -22.69
C PHE A 17 -5.32 -3.19 -23.32
N TYR A 18 -6.38 -3.12 -22.50
CA TYR A 18 -7.76 -3.22 -22.97
C TYR A 18 -8.12 -2.08 -23.92
N TYR A 19 -7.81 -0.83 -23.58
CA TYR A 19 -8.15 0.34 -24.39
C TYR A 19 -7.25 0.53 -25.62
N ARG A 20 -6.02 -0.01 -25.59
CA ARG A 20 -5.10 0.02 -26.75
C ARG A 20 -5.46 -1.01 -27.82
N SER A 21 -6.06 -2.13 -27.42
CA SER A 21 -6.40 -3.22 -28.33
C SER A 21 -7.74 -2.93 -29.02
N LYS A 22 -7.73 -2.72 -30.34
CA LYS A 22 -8.93 -2.62 -31.18
C LYS A 22 -8.92 -3.74 -32.23
N PRO A 23 -9.94 -4.62 -32.29
CA PRO A 23 -11.17 -4.63 -31.49
C PRO A 23 -10.92 -4.93 -30.01
N TYR A 24 -11.87 -4.54 -29.14
CA TYR A 24 -11.72 -4.73 -27.69
C TYR A 24 -11.55 -6.22 -27.35
N PRO A 25 -10.53 -6.56 -26.53
CA PRO A 25 -10.23 -7.94 -26.22
C PRO A 25 -11.31 -8.54 -25.32
N ARG A 26 -11.64 -9.80 -25.56
CA ARG A 26 -12.53 -10.58 -24.70
C ARG A 26 -11.89 -10.78 -23.33
N GLN A 27 -12.73 -11.10 -22.35
CA GLN A 27 -12.27 -11.26 -20.98
C GLN A 27 -11.27 -12.42 -20.81
N LYS A 28 -11.39 -13.47 -21.63
CA LYS A 28 -10.41 -14.55 -21.68
C LYS A 28 -9.02 -14.06 -22.13
N GLU A 29 -8.99 -13.22 -23.17
CA GLU A 29 -7.74 -12.65 -23.71
C GLU A 29 -7.08 -11.72 -22.68
N CYS A 30 -7.89 -11.00 -21.89
CA CYS A 30 -7.38 -10.21 -20.77
C CYS A 30 -6.74 -11.08 -19.68
N VAL A 31 -7.32 -12.25 -19.37
CA VAL A 31 -6.75 -13.21 -18.41
C VAL A 31 -5.45 -13.80 -18.96
N ASP A 32 -5.43 -14.20 -20.22
CA ASP A 32 -4.28 -14.81 -20.86
C ASP A 32 -3.11 -13.81 -20.95
N TRP A 33 -3.40 -12.56 -21.33
CA TRP A 33 -2.42 -11.47 -21.31
C TRP A 33 -1.86 -11.20 -19.91
N PHE A 34 -2.72 -11.19 -18.88
CA PHE A 34 -2.30 -10.96 -17.50
C PHE A 34 -1.38 -12.10 -17.00
N GLN A 35 -1.72 -13.34 -17.34
CA GLN A 35 -0.90 -14.51 -17.03
C GLN A 35 0.45 -14.46 -17.75
N GLN A 36 0.49 -14.05 -19.02
CA GLN A 36 1.73 -13.90 -19.77
C GLN A 36 2.63 -12.81 -19.18
N LYS A 37 2.05 -11.69 -18.72
CA LYS A 37 2.82 -10.54 -18.22
C LYS A 37 3.32 -10.71 -16.78
N TYR A 38 2.51 -11.28 -15.90
CA TYR A 38 2.80 -11.37 -14.46
C TYR A 38 2.99 -12.80 -13.94
N GLY A 39 2.93 -13.80 -14.82
CA GLY A 39 3.11 -15.22 -14.46
C GLY A 39 2.00 -15.79 -13.57
N ARG A 40 0.89 -15.06 -13.37
CA ARG A 40 -0.21 -15.45 -12.47
C ARG A 40 -1.56 -15.29 -13.14
N LYS A 41 -2.46 -16.23 -12.89
CA LYS A 41 -3.83 -16.19 -13.42
C LYS A 41 -4.76 -15.45 -12.46
N ILE A 42 -5.62 -14.59 -13.01
CA ILE A 42 -6.67 -13.88 -12.25
C ILE A 42 -8.05 -14.39 -12.64
N ALA A 43 -8.99 -14.32 -11.71
CA ALA A 43 -10.37 -14.71 -11.96
C ALA A 43 -11.07 -13.69 -12.87
N GLN A 44 -12.06 -14.16 -13.63
CA GLN A 44 -12.86 -13.29 -14.49
C GLN A 44 -13.54 -12.14 -13.71
N SER A 45 -14.03 -12.43 -12.49
CA SER A 45 -14.62 -11.41 -11.61
C SER A 45 -13.61 -10.31 -11.23
N THR A 46 -12.33 -10.67 -11.09
CA THR A 46 -11.24 -9.72 -10.83
C THR A 46 -10.95 -8.87 -12.05
N VAL A 47 -10.98 -9.43 -13.25
CA VAL A 47 -10.85 -8.66 -14.51
C VAL A 47 -11.98 -7.66 -14.63
N SER A 48 -13.23 -8.12 -14.47
CA SER A 48 -14.41 -7.23 -14.55
C SER A 48 -14.36 -6.10 -13.53
N LYS A 49 -13.97 -6.42 -12.30
CA LYS A 49 -13.82 -5.42 -11.23
C LYS A 49 -12.64 -4.49 -11.48
N SER A 50 -11.56 -4.96 -12.09
CA SER A 50 -10.41 -4.12 -12.39
C SER A 50 -10.69 -3.16 -13.54
N LEU A 51 -11.54 -3.55 -14.50
CA LEU A 51 -12.01 -2.73 -15.62
C LEU A 51 -13.19 -1.80 -15.26
N SER A 52 -13.64 -1.77 -13.99
CA SER A 52 -14.79 -0.97 -13.59
C SER A 52 -14.42 0.50 -13.38
N ASP A 53 -15.45 1.36 -13.39
CA ASP A 53 -15.31 2.80 -13.21
C ASP A 53 -14.55 3.19 -11.93
N SER A 54 -14.70 2.38 -10.88
CA SER A 54 -14.01 2.53 -9.59
C SER A 54 -12.48 2.65 -9.71
N PHE A 55 -11.88 2.09 -10.77
CA PHE A 55 -10.43 2.10 -10.97
C PHE A 55 -9.97 2.99 -12.13
N LYS A 56 -10.87 3.72 -12.81
CA LYS A 56 -10.47 4.69 -13.86
C LYS A 56 -9.55 5.78 -13.34
N HIS A 57 -9.69 6.18 -12.08
CA HIS A 57 -8.81 7.16 -11.45
C HIS A 57 -7.31 6.74 -11.46
N LEU A 58 -7.03 5.43 -11.59
CA LEU A 58 -5.66 4.93 -11.69
C LEU A 58 -4.99 5.30 -13.02
N ASP A 59 -5.77 5.55 -14.09
CA ASP A 59 -5.23 5.98 -15.38
C ASP A 59 -4.74 7.43 -15.30
N ASP A 60 -5.53 8.30 -14.68
CA ASP A 60 -5.24 9.74 -14.50
C ASP A 60 -4.18 10.02 -13.43
N ALA A 61 -4.07 9.16 -12.41
CA ALA A 61 -3.06 9.30 -11.39
C ALA A 61 -1.65 9.24 -12.02
N LYS A 62 -0.98 10.40 -12.05
CA LYS A 62 0.41 10.57 -12.49
C LYS A 62 1.33 9.82 -11.54
N SER A 63 1.51 8.52 -11.78
CA SER A 63 2.47 7.59 -11.15
C SER A 63 2.96 8.04 -9.77
N LEU A 64 2.05 8.15 -8.79
CA LEU A 64 2.48 8.13 -7.40
C LEU A 64 3.03 6.72 -7.19
N SER A 65 4.33 6.65 -6.96
CA SER A 65 5.18 5.46 -6.82
C SER A 65 4.41 4.18 -6.51
N SER A 66 4.71 3.10 -7.27
CA SER A 66 4.22 1.71 -7.18
C SER A 66 4.17 1.08 -5.77
N ILE A 67 4.59 1.80 -4.75
CA ILE A 67 4.46 1.47 -3.35
C ILE A 67 3.46 2.44 -2.73
N ALA A 68 2.19 2.32 -3.13
CA ALA A 68 1.10 2.78 -2.30
C ALA A 68 1.07 1.84 -1.07
N TYR A 69 2.01 2.04 -0.15
CA TYR A 69 1.77 1.67 1.24
C TYR A 69 0.40 2.26 1.53
N ARG A 70 -0.58 1.40 1.83
CA ARG A 70 -1.82 1.87 2.43
C ARG A 70 -1.37 2.83 3.51
N GLN A 71 -1.72 4.10 3.38
CA GLN A 71 -1.57 5.04 4.48
C GLN A 71 -2.53 4.51 5.53
N TRP A 72 -2.05 3.56 6.34
CA TRP A 72 -2.75 3.16 7.54
C TRP A 72 -2.87 4.46 8.29
N GLN A 73 -4.12 4.89 8.51
CA GLN A 73 -4.35 5.99 9.43
C GLN A 73 -3.66 5.58 10.72
N ALA A 74 -2.59 6.29 11.08
CA ALA A 74 -1.85 6.05 12.29
C ALA A 74 -2.87 5.97 13.43
N LEU A 75 -2.93 4.83 14.11
CA LEU A 75 -3.86 4.65 15.23
C LEU A 75 -3.56 5.70 16.33
N TRP A 76 -2.32 6.20 16.36
CA TRP A 76 -1.83 7.19 17.32
C TRP A 76 -0.87 8.19 16.65
N PRO A 77 -1.37 9.14 15.86
CA PRO A 77 -0.52 10.04 15.06
C PRO A 77 0.43 10.87 15.94
N ILE A 78 -0.03 11.27 17.14
CA ILE A 78 0.77 12.04 18.10
C ILE A 78 1.91 11.18 18.66
N LEU A 79 1.63 9.92 19.00
CA LEU A 79 2.63 9.01 19.54
C LEU A 79 3.72 8.71 18.50
N GLU A 80 3.34 8.50 17.24
CA GLU A 80 4.28 8.28 16.14
C GLU A 80 5.20 9.49 15.93
N VAL A 81 4.68 10.72 16.00
CA VAL A 81 5.51 11.94 15.89
C VAL A 81 6.52 12.03 17.03
N ILE A 82 6.10 11.73 18.27
CA ILE A 82 7.00 11.77 19.44
C ILE A 82 8.09 10.71 19.31
N LEU A 83 7.72 9.47 18.98
CA LEU A 83 8.66 8.37 18.79
C LEU A 83 9.64 8.65 17.64
N PHE A 84 9.15 9.17 16.53
CA PHE A 84 9.98 9.52 15.38
C PHE A 84 10.99 10.62 15.71
N SER A 85 10.57 11.66 16.43
CA SER A 85 11.46 12.74 16.88
C SER A 85 12.54 12.24 17.86
N TRP A 86 12.21 11.27 18.70
CA TRP A 86 13.13 10.64 19.63
C TRP A 86 14.11 9.72 18.89
N GLN A 87 13.61 8.94 17.93
CA GLN A 87 14.42 8.09 17.08
C GLN A 87 15.49 8.91 16.34
N GLN A 88 15.09 10.02 15.70
CA GLN A 88 16.03 10.94 15.02
C GLN A 88 17.13 11.46 15.95
N LYS A 89 16.79 11.76 17.21
CA LYS A 89 17.78 12.22 18.21
C LYS A 89 18.79 11.14 18.59
N ILE A 90 18.41 9.86 18.54
CA ILE A 90 19.30 8.73 18.83
C ILE A 90 20.18 8.39 17.65
N GLU A 91 19.61 8.38 16.43
CA GLU A 91 20.37 8.18 15.19
C GLU A 91 21.43 9.25 15.01
N TYR A 92 21.10 10.52 15.30
CA TYR A 92 22.07 11.62 15.29
C TYR A 92 23.22 11.43 16.29
N ARG A 93 23.01 10.66 17.36
CA ARG A 93 24.03 10.30 18.37
C ARG A 93 24.76 9.00 18.03
N GLY A 94 24.50 8.40 16.88
CA GLY A 94 25.13 7.14 16.44
C GLY A 94 24.64 5.90 17.19
N GLY A 95 23.49 5.97 17.86
CA GLY A 95 22.92 4.84 18.60
C GLY A 95 22.24 3.82 17.70
N LEU A 96 22.48 2.53 17.94
CA LEU A 96 21.78 1.43 17.27
C LEU A 96 20.39 1.25 17.89
N LEU A 97 19.33 1.47 17.12
CA LEU A 97 17.94 1.30 17.56
C LEU A 97 17.48 -0.14 17.28
N SER A 98 17.37 -0.96 18.34
CA SER A 98 16.68 -2.24 18.27
C SER A 98 15.20 -2.07 18.64
N GLY A 99 14.31 -2.86 18.05
CA GLY A 99 12.86 -2.78 18.24
C GLY A 99 12.41 -2.85 19.70
N ASP A 100 13.19 -3.51 20.56
CA ASP A 100 12.93 -3.64 21.99
C ASP A 100 13.01 -2.30 22.75
N ILE A 101 13.86 -1.37 22.28
CA ILE A 101 14.04 -0.06 22.91
C ILE A 101 12.86 0.86 22.57
N LEU A 102 12.31 0.73 21.35
CA LEU A 102 11.09 1.43 20.95
C LEU A 102 9.87 0.95 21.74
N LEU A 103 9.78 -0.35 22.01
CA LEU A 103 8.74 -0.93 22.87
C LEU A 103 8.85 -0.38 24.31
N ALA A 104 10.04 -0.37 24.90
CA ALA A 104 10.25 0.19 26.23
C ALA A 104 9.88 1.69 26.31
N GLN A 105 10.22 2.49 25.29
CA GLN A 105 9.92 3.92 25.27
C GLN A 105 8.42 4.20 25.11
N SER A 106 7.72 3.42 24.28
CA SER A 106 6.25 3.56 24.12
C SER A 106 5.48 3.23 25.40
N ALA A 107 5.97 2.30 26.23
CA ALA A 107 5.39 1.98 27.52
C ALA A 107 5.52 3.14 28.53
N ILE A 108 6.65 3.86 28.52
CA ILE A 108 6.91 5.00 29.40
C ILE A 108 6.04 6.22 29.03
N GLY A 109 5.84 6.46 27.73
CA GLY A 109 4.98 7.56 27.25
C GLY A 109 3.51 7.41 27.64
N ASN A 110 3.01 6.17 27.77
CA ASN A 110 1.64 5.89 28.16
C ASN A 110 1.36 6.25 29.64
N LEU A 111 2.35 6.12 30.52
CA LEU A 111 2.26 6.54 31.93
C LEU A 111 2.32 8.07 32.11
N ALA A 112 3.09 8.77 31.26
CA ALA A 112 3.18 10.23 31.30
C ALA A 112 1.89 10.93 30.83
N THR A 113 1.12 10.28 29.96
CA THR A 113 -0.14 10.84 29.43
C THR A 113 -1.27 10.76 30.46
N LEU A 114 -1.22 9.82 31.40
CA LEU A 114 -2.17 9.72 32.52
C LEU A 114 -1.93 10.80 33.60
N HIS A 115 -0.76 11.43 33.64
CA HIS A 115 -0.42 12.45 34.63
C HIS A 115 -0.78 13.89 34.20
N TYR A 116 -1.34 14.06 32.99
CA TYR A 116 -1.80 15.35 32.46
C TYR A 116 -3.35 15.46 32.41
N TYR A 117 -4.06 14.60 33.15
CA TYR A 117 -5.52 14.59 33.26
C TYR A 117 -6.05 14.52 34.71
N VAL A 118 -5.31 15.11 35.67
CA VAL A 118 -5.83 15.45 37.02
C VAL A 118 -5.56 16.92 37.30
#